data_AF-A0A6V8NPS9-F1
#
_entry.id   AF-A0A6V8NPS9-F1
#
_cell.length_a   1.000
_cell.length_b   1.000
_cell.length_c   1.000
_cell.angle_alpha   90.00
_cell.angle_beta   90.00
_cell.angle_gamma   90.00
#
_symmetry.space_group_name_H-M   'P 1'
#
loop_
_entity.id
_entity.type
_entity.pdbx_description
1 polymer ?
#
loop_
_entity_poly.entity_id
_entity_poly.type
_entity_poly.pdbx_seq_one_letter_code
_entity_poly.pdbx_strand_id
1 'polypeptide(L)' 'MVTKTMSNIELLQTLRGFNKPYFTVADLEKILGMGRNSLYVTLNRLVEGGVLVRLRRGAYQPEFQSLGLEKSG' A
#
# COMPACT_ATOMS: atom_id res chain seq x y z
N MET A 1 -0.21 -25.49 3.16
CA MET A 1 0.23 -24.22 2.55
C MET A 1 -0.29 -23.11 3.43
N VAL A 2 0.56 -22.39 4.15
CA VAL A 2 0.13 -21.29 5.02
C VAL A 2 -0.22 -20.13 4.09
N THR A 3 -1.50 -19.85 3.88
CA THR A 3 -1.93 -18.59 3.28
C THR A 3 -1.56 -17.50 4.28
N LYS A 4 -0.34 -16.97 4.15
CA LYS A 4 0.16 -15.91 4.99
C LYS A 4 -0.71 -14.68 4.73
N THR A 5 -1.72 -14.47 5.57
CA THR A 5 -2.47 -13.22 5.63
C THR A 5 -1.48 -12.14 6.04
N MET A 6 -0.89 -11.46 5.04
CA MET A 6 0.06 -10.38 5.27
C MET A 6 -0.68 -9.27 6.01
N SER A 7 -0.29 -9.03 7.26
CA SER A 7 -0.91 -7.96 8.05
C SER A 7 -0.54 -6.60 7.45
N ASN A 8 -1.43 -5.61 7.57
CA ASN A 8 -1.20 -4.24 7.06
C ASN A 8 0.17 -3.68 7.51
N ILE A 9 0.62 -4.03 8.73
CA ILE A 9 1.92 -3.62 9.28
C ILE A 9 3.10 -4.26 8.53
N GLU A 10 3.03 -5.55 8.18
CA GLU A 10 4.09 -6.22 7.38
C GLU A 10 4.19 -5.61 5.99
N LEU A 11 3.06 -5.23 5.39
CA LEU A 11 3.03 -4.51 4.12
C LEU A 11 3.76 -3.16 4.25
N LEU A 12 3.45 -2.37 5.28
CA LEU A 12 4.11 -1.08 5.49
C LEU A 12 5.62 -1.23 5.72
N GLN A 13 6.06 -2.23 6.48
CA GLN A 13 7.50 -2.50 6.66
C GLN A 13 8.17 -2.90 5.34
N THR A 14 7.50 -3.71 4.53
CA THR A 14 7.98 -4.12 3.21
C THR A 14 8.11 -2.89 2.29
N LEU A 15 7.08 -2.06 2.22
CA LEU A 15 7.09 -0.81 1.43
C LEU A 15 8.17 0.16 1.91
N ARG A 16 8.42 0.24 3.23
CA ARG A 16 9.53 1.03 3.79
C ARG A 16 10.89 0.51 3.29
N GLY A 17 11.08 -0.81 3.22
CA GLY A 17 12.32 -1.42 2.72
C GLY A 17 12.64 -1.08 1.25
N PHE A 18 11.62 -0.81 0.44
CA PHE A 18 11.82 -0.40 -0.95
C PHE A 18 12.24 1.07 -1.13
N ASN A 19 12.10 1.90 -0.08
CA ASN A 19 12.43 3.34 -0.09
C ASN A 19 11.90 4.11 -1.33
N LYS A 20 10.74 3.71 -1.85
CA LYS A 20 10.10 4.36 -3.02
C LYS A 20 9.07 5.40 -2.56
N PRO A 21 8.97 6.55 -3.24
CA PRO A 21 7.96 7.57 -2.94
C PRO A 21 6.53 7.08 -3.25
N TYR A 22 6.37 6.26 -4.28
CA TYR A 22 5.08 5.68 -4.68
C TYR A 22 5.26 4.29 -5.26
N PHE A 23 4.20 3.52 -5.21
CA PHE A 23 4.10 2.15 -5.71
C PHE A 23 3.02 2.07 -6.76
N THR A 24 3.31 1.39 -7.87
CA THR A 24 2.31 1.17 -8.92
C THR A 24 1.53 -0.11 -8.63
N VAL A 25 0.40 -0.29 -9.29
CA VAL A 25 -0.39 -1.54 -9.21
C VAL A 25 0.50 -2.76 -9.52
N ALA A 26 1.40 -2.67 -10.50
CA ALA A 26 2.31 -3.77 -10.83
C ALA A 26 3.34 -4.07 -9.73
N ASP A 27 3.78 -3.05 -9.00
CA ASP A 27 4.70 -3.21 -7.86
C ASP A 27 3.95 -3.86 -6.69
N LEU A 28 2.74 -3.39 -6.39
CA LEU A 28 1.88 -3.95 -5.35
C LEU A 28 1.40 -5.37 -5.68
N GLU A 29 1.18 -5.67 -6.96
CA GLU A 29 0.90 -7.03 -7.45
C GLU A 29 2.06 -7.98 -7.15
N LYS A 30 3.30 -7.53 -7.36
CA LYS A 30 4.51 -8.30 -7.03
C LYS A 30 4.77 -8.42 -5.54
N ILE A 31 4.55 -7.35 -4.78
CA ILE A 31 4.77 -7.32 -3.32
C ILE A 31 3.76 -8.20 -2.59
N LEU A 32 2.48 -8.06 -2.96
CA LEU A 32 1.39 -8.79 -2.32
C LEU A 32 1.20 -10.20 -2.91
N GLY A 33 1.72 -10.45 -4.11
CA GLY A 33 1.55 -11.73 -4.81
C GLY A 33 0.08 -12.07 -5.11
N MET A 34 -0.79 -11.05 -5.18
CA MET A 34 -2.23 -11.23 -5.37
C MET A 34 -2.62 -10.97 -6.83
N GLY A 35 -3.63 -11.70 -7.31
CA GLY A 35 -4.23 -11.41 -8.61
C GLY A 35 -4.93 -10.04 -8.64
N ARG A 36 -4.99 -9.41 -9.81
CA ARG A 36 -5.52 -8.04 -10.01
C ARG A 36 -6.85 -7.77 -9.31
N ASN A 37 -7.82 -8.68 -9.38
CA ASN A 37 -9.13 -8.49 -8.76
C ASN A 37 -9.04 -8.36 -7.23
N SER A 38 -8.32 -9.25 -6.57
CA SER A 38 -8.11 -9.18 -5.11
C SER A 38 -7.25 -7.97 -4.75
N LEU A 39 -6.25 -7.65 -5.57
CA LEU A 39 -5.40 -6.49 -5.37
C LEU A 39 -6.22 -5.20 -5.35
N TYR A 40 -7.13 -4.98 -6.30
CA TYR A 40 -7.97 -3.77 -6.31
C TYR A 40 -8.82 -3.61 -5.05
N VAL A 41 -9.41 -4.70 -4.55
CA VAL A 41 -10.21 -4.68 -3.32
C VAL A 41 -9.33 -4.39 -2.11
N THR A 42 -8.18 -5.06 -2.00
CA THR A 42 -7.20 -4.82 -0.93
C THR A 42 -6.69 -3.39 -0.96
N LEU A 43 -6.34 -2.85 -2.14
CA LEU A 43 -5.92 -1.46 -2.28
C LEU A 43 -7.01 -0.48 -1.86
N ASN A 44 -8.28 -0.73 -2.23
CA ASN A 44 -9.39 0.11 -1.79
C ASN A 44 -9.52 0.08 -0.26
N ARG A 45 -9.48 -1.10 0.35
CA ARG A 45 -9.51 -1.26 1.82
C ARG A 45 -8.34 -0.58 2.52
N LEU A 46 -7.13 -0.69 1.95
CA LEU A 46 -5.95 -0.03 2.49
C LEU A 46 -6.03 1.49 2.34
N VAL A 47 -6.68 1.99 1.30
CA VAL A 47 -6.92 3.43 1.12
C VAL A 47 -7.98 3.94 2.08
N GLU A 48 -9.10 3.23 2.23
CA GLU A 48 -10.14 3.58 3.20
C GLU A 48 -9.65 3.47 4.66
N GLY A 49 -8.74 2.54 4.93
CA GLY A 49 -8.16 2.33 6.26
C GLY A 49 -6.97 3.23 6.60
N GLY A 50 -6.60 4.19 5.74
CA GLY A 50 -5.44 5.06 5.97
C GLY A 50 -4.09 4.34 5.92
N VAL A 51 -3.97 3.19 5.27
CA VAL A 51 -2.67 2.51 5.13
C VAL A 51 -1.95 2.98 3.87
N LEU A 52 -2.72 3.23 2.81
CA LEU A 52 -2.23 3.75 1.53
C LEU A 52 -3.02 5.03 1.17
N VAL A 53 -2.37 5.94 0.47
CA VAL A 53 -2.95 7.13 -0.13
C VAL A 53 -2.92 6.95 -1.63
N ARG A 54 -4.08 7.05 -2.28
CA ARG A 54 -4.16 6.98 -3.74
C ARG A 54 -3.78 8.32 -4.34
N LEU A 55 -2.56 8.42 -4.86
CA LEU A 55 -2.09 9.63 -5.54
C LEU A 55 -2.77 9.83 -6.90
N ARG A 56 -2.83 8.75 -7.71
CA ARG A 56 -3.46 8.78 -9.03
C ARG A 56 -3.93 7.37 -9.43
N ARG A 57 -4.66 7.28 -10.54
CA ARG A 57 -5.11 5.98 -11.07
C ARG A 57 -3.87 5.12 -11.40
N GLY A 58 -3.65 4.07 -10.61
CA GLY A 58 -2.53 3.15 -10.78
C GLY A 58 -1.28 3.44 -9.93
N ALA A 59 -1.28 4.50 -9.10
CA ALA A 59 -0.18 4.80 -8.19
C ALA A 59 -0.68 5.10 -6.76
N TYR A 60 -0.04 4.47 -5.79
CA TYR A 60 -0.38 4.50 -4.38
C TYR A 60 0.87 4.83 -3.57
N GLN A 61 0.73 5.71 -2.59
CA GLN A 61 1.78 6.07 -1.66
C GLN A 61 1.42 5.51 -0.28
N PRO A 62 2.34 4.97 0.50
CA PRO A 62 2.02 4.57 1.86
C PRO A 62 1.78 5.77 2.78
N GLU A 63 0.79 5.67 3.68
CA GLU A 63 0.39 6.79 4.56
C GLU A 63 1.54 7.24 5.49
N PHE A 64 2.44 6.33 5.90
CA PHE A 64 3.60 6.72 6.71
C PHE A 64 4.50 7.78 6.05
N GLN A 65 4.42 7.95 4.72
CA GLN A 65 5.13 9.01 4.01
C GLN A 65 4.31 10.32 3.96
N SER A 66 2.98 10.23 4.07
CA SER A 66 2.07 11.37 4.16
C SER A 66 2.03 11.98 5.56
N LEU A 67 2.36 11.21 6.60
CA LEU A 67 2.45 11.68 8.00
C LEU A 67 3.55 12.72 8.26
N GLY A 68 4.28 13.14 7.21
CA GLY A 68 5.20 14.27 7.25
C GLY A 68 4.61 15.62 6.80
N LEU A 69 3.35 15.71 6.37
CA LEU A 69 2.86 16.95 5.73
C LEU A 69 1.56 17.56 6.24
N GLU A 70 0.76 16.94 7.12
CA GLU A 70 -0.50 17.57 7.54
C GLU A 70 -0.84 17.36 9.02
N LYS A 71 -0.16 18.12 9.89
CA LYS A 71 -0.76 18.71 11.11
C LYS A 71 -0.07 20.04 11.43
N SER A 72 -0.38 21.06 10.64
CA SER A 72 -0.28 22.45 11.07
C SER A 72 -1.57 23.14 10.65
N GLY A 73 -2.53 23.18 11.56
CA GLY A 73 -3.83 23.82 11.43
C GLY A 73 -4.47 23.93 12.80
#